data_AF-A0AAD9TQ67-F1
#
_entry.id   AF-A0AAD9TQ67-F1
#
_cell.length_a   1.000
_cell.length_b   1.000
_cell.length_c   1.000
_cell.angle_alpha   90.00
_cell.angle_beta   90.00
_cell.angle_gamma   90.00
#
_symmetry.space_group_name_H-M   'P 1'
#
loop_
_entity.id
_entity.type
_entity.pdbx_description
1 polymer ?
#
loop_
_entity_poly.entity_id
_entity_poly.type
_entity_poly.pdbx_seq_one_letter_code
_entity_poly.pdbx_strand_id
1 'polypeptide(L)' 'MEKGKQRRVVLVGCNYPNTKNELHGCINDVLAMKEVLIERFKFEPSGIELLTDALRPRSNLVMPTGANIKATLKRMVNG' A
#
# COMPACT_ATOMS: atom_id res chain seq x y z
N MET A 1 9.13 14.18 25.49
CA MET A 1 8.05 13.69 24.61
C MET A 1 8.31 12.22 24.38
N GLU A 2 7.46 11.34 24.90
CA GLU A 2 7.53 9.93 24.54
C GLU A 2 7.41 9.82 23.02
N LYS A 3 8.42 9.28 22.36
CA LYS A 3 8.32 8.88 20.96
C LYS A 3 7.33 7.72 20.91
N GLY A 4 6.04 8.05 20.80
CA GLY A 4 4.99 7.06 20.59
C GLY A 4 5.37 6.15 19.43
N LYS A 5 5.16 4.85 19.60
CA LYS A 5 5.48 3.81 18.61
C LYS A 5 5.04 4.28 17.21
N GLN A 6 5.98 4.32 16.26
CA GLN A 6 5.67 4.78 14.91
C GLN A 6 4.66 3.84 14.27
N ARG A 7 3.47 4.35 13.96
CA ARG A 7 2.40 3.56 13.35
C ARG A 7 2.73 3.31 11.88
N ARG A 8 2.70 2.05 11.44
CA ARG A 8 3.00 1.65 10.06
C ARG A 8 1.81 0.99 9.40
N VAL A 9 1.69 1.17 8.10
CA VAL A 9 0.64 0.57 7.27
C VAL A 9 1.25 0.02 5.99
N VAL A 10 0.74 -1.12 5.57
CA VAL A 10 0.99 -1.68 4.24
C VAL A 10 -0.36 -1.82 3.53
N LEU A 11 -0.48 -1.21 2.35
CA LEU A 11 -1.66 -1.27 1.49
C LEU A 11 -1.31 -1.97 0.19
N VAL A 12 -2.11 -2.96 -0.19
CA VAL A 12 -1.88 -3.80 -1.38
C VAL A 12 -3.16 -3.88 -2.20
N GLY A 13 -3.13 -3.35 -3.43
CA GLY A 13 -4.25 -3.41 -4.37
C GLY A 13 -3.81 -4.08 -5.66
N CYS A 14 -4.42 -5.21 -6.01
CA CYS A 14 -4.12 -5.99 -7.21
C CYS A 14 -5.33 -6.03 -8.14
N ASN A 15 -5.21 -5.45 -9.33
CA ASN A 15 -6.24 -5.51 -10.36
C ASN A 15 -5.97 -6.60 -11.41
N TYR A 16 -4.77 -7.20 -11.44
CA TYR A 16 -4.37 -8.24 -12.40
C TYR A 16 -4.69 -7.86 -13.87
N PRO A 17 -4.28 -6.65 -14.33
CA PRO A 17 -4.67 -6.14 -15.63
C PRO A 17 -4.19 -7.05 -16.78
N ASN A 18 -5.01 -7.19 -17.82
CA ASN A 18 -4.73 -8.04 -18.98
C ASN A 18 -4.59 -9.54 -18.65
N THR A 19 -5.25 -10.01 -17.59
CA THR A 19 -5.31 -11.43 -17.23
C THR A 19 -6.75 -11.94 -17.25
N LYS A 20 -6.94 -13.26 -17.20
CA LYS A 20 -8.29 -13.87 -17.10
C LYS A 20 -9.01 -13.55 -15.79
N ASN A 21 -8.28 -13.05 -14.78
CA ASN A 21 -8.79 -12.77 -13.44
C ASN A 21 -8.74 -11.27 -13.13
N GLU A 22 -8.86 -10.43 -14.16
CA GLU A 22 -8.81 -8.98 -14.02
C GLU A 22 -9.93 -8.45 -13.12
N LEU A 23 -9.58 -7.49 -12.27
CA LEU A 23 -10.44 -6.78 -11.34
C LEU A 23 -10.30 -5.27 -11.58
N HIS A 24 -11.30 -4.50 -11.16
CA HIS A 24 -11.32 -3.06 -11.40
C HIS A 24 -11.42 -2.20 -10.12
N GLY A 25 -11.67 -2.80 -8.96
CA GLY A 25 -11.91 -2.09 -7.70
C GLY A 25 -10.72 -2.03 -6.73
N CYS A 26 -9.82 -3.01 -6.74
CA CYS A 26 -8.86 -3.20 -5.65
C CYS A 26 -7.87 -2.04 -5.49
N ILE A 27 -7.46 -1.42 -6.59
CA ILE A 27 -6.61 -0.21 -6.54
C ILE A 27 -7.38 0.98 -5.95
N ASN A 28 -8.66 1.14 -6.29
CA ASN A 28 -9.49 2.21 -5.73
C ASN A 28 -9.65 2.02 -4.21
N ASP A 29 -9.89 0.79 -3.76
CA ASP A 29 -10.08 0.47 -2.34
C ASP A 29 -8.88 0.90 -1.50
N VAL A 30 -7.66 0.59 -1.96
CA VAL A 30 -6.44 0.96 -1.21
C VAL A 30 -6.09 2.45 -1.29
N LEU A 31 -6.47 3.14 -2.36
CA LEU A 31 -6.30 4.58 -2.45
C LEU A 31 -7.26 5.32 -1.51
N ALA A 32 -8.54 4.91 -1.48
CA ALA A 32 -9.51 5.45 -0.54
C ALA A 32 -9.12 5.16 0.92
N MET A 33 -8.62 3.95 1.20
CA MET A 33 -8.13 3.59 2.53
C MET A 33 -6.91 4.43 2.95
N LYS A 34 -5.99 4.71 2.02
CA LYS A 34 -4.85 5.59 2.26
C LYS A 34 -5.30 6.99 2.69
N GLU A 35 -6.27 7.56 1.99
CA GLU A 35 -6.84 8.87 2.32
C GLU A 35 -7.50 8.86 3.71
N VAL A 36 -8.31 7.85 4.01
CA VAL A 36 -8.93 7.67 5.34
C VAL A 36 -7.88 7.59 6.46
N LEU A 37 -6.81 6.82 6.25
CA LEU A 37 -5.73 6.66 7.24
C LEU A 37 -4.99 7.97 7.53
N ILE A 38 -4.75 8.78 6.49
CA ILE A 38 -4.08 10.07 6.63
C ILE A 38 -5.03 11.09 7.25
N GLU A 39 -6.19 11.30 6.64
CA GLU A 39 -7.08 12.40 6.98
C GLU A 39 -7.81 12.18 8.30
N ARG A 40 -8.27 10.96 8.57
CA ARG A 40 -9.08 10.64 9.76
C ARG A 40 -8.23 10.09 10.90
N PHE A 41 -7.34 9.14 10.60
CA PHE A 41 -6.53 8.47 11.63
C PHE A 41 -5.17 9.11 11.87
N LYS A 42 -4.84 10.17 11.12
CA LYS A 42 -3.62 10.98 11.27
C LYS A 42 -2.34 10.15 11.15
N PHE A 43 -2.33 9.16 10.26
CA PHE A 43 -1.11 8.45 9.92
C PHE A 43 -0.19 9.36 9.11
N GLU A 44 1.09 9.35 9.45
CA GLU A 44 2.10 10.02 8.66
C GLU A 44 2.23 9.32 7.29
N PRO A 45 2.18 10.06 6.16
CA PRO A 45 2.31 9.47 4.84
C PRO A 45 3.60 8.65 4.66
N SER A 46 4.67 9.02 5.37
CA SER A 46 5.96 8.30 5.38
C SER A 46 5.90 6.92 6.04
N GLY A 47 4.87 6.65 6.85
CA GLY A 47 4.63 5.36 7.48
C GLY A 47 3.73 4.43 6.67
N ILE A 48 3.30 4.83 5.47
CA ILE A 48 2.37 4.07 4.62
C ILE A 48 3.13 3.58 3.37
N GLU A 49 3.30 2.27 3.26
CA GLU A 49 3.78 1.62 2.05
C GLU A 49 2.60 1.18 1.18
N LEU A 50 2.61 1.53 -0.12
CA LEU A 50 1.54 1.23 -1.07
C LEU A 50 2.09 0.42 -2.25
N LEU A 51 1.50 -0.75 -2.50
CA LEU A 51 1.84 -1.63 -3.62
C LEU A 51 0.61 -1.78 -4.53
N THR A 52 0.75 -1.43 -5.81
CA THR A 52 -0.30 -1.62 -6.81
C THR A 52 0.25 -1.96 -8.18
N ASP A 53 -0.54 -2.68 -8.98
CA ASP A 53 -0.24 -3.07 -10.36
C ASP A 53 -0.87 -2.10 -11.38
N ALA A 54 -0.96 -0.82 -11.03
CA ALA A 54 -1.51 0.19 -11.93
C ALA A 54 -0.65 0.34 -13.20
N LEU A 55 -1.28 0.25 -14.38
CA LEU A 55 -0.61 0.31 -15.70
C LEU A 55 0.00 1.67 -16.07
N ARG A 56 -0.12 2.70 -15.22
CA ARG A 56 0.35 4.07 -15.54
C ARG A 56 1.69 4.39 -14.85
N PRO A 57 2.58 5.14 -15.49
CA PRO A 57 3.89 5.45 -14.94
C PRO A 57 3.75 6.52 -13.87
N ARG A 58 3.45 6.11 -12.63
CA ARG A 58 3.93 6.86 -11.47
C ARG A 58 5.28 6.24 -11.13
N SER A 59 6.35 7.04 -11.23
CA SER A 59 7.76 6.64 -11.11
C SER A 59 8.15 5.89 -9.83
N ASN A 60 7.22 5.70 -8.90
CA ASN A 60 7.44 5.09 -7.59
C ASN A 60 6.46 3.93 -7.27
N LEU A 61 5.80 3.33 -8.27
CA LEU A 61 4.92 2.19 -8.04
C LEU A 61 5.71 0.92 -7.78
N VAL A 62 5.53 0.33 -6.60
CA VAL A 62 6.06 -0.99 -6.26
C VAL A 62 5.03 -2.04 -6.65
N MET A 63 5.39 -2.90 -7.60
CA MET A 63 4.53 -4.00 -8.04
C MET A 63 4.16 -4.92 -6.86
N PRO A 64 2.89 -5.36 -6.73
CA PRO A 64 2.42 -6.21 -5.64
C PRO A 64 2.76 -7.69 -5.91
N THR A 65 4.02 -7.98 -6.25
CA THR A 65 4.49 -9.36 -6.36
C THR A 65 4.51 -10.01 -4.98
N GLY A 66 4.40 -11.35 -4.92
CA GLY A 66 4.49 -12.06 -3.64
C GLY A 66 5.79 -11.77 -2.88
N ALA A 67 6.91 -11.60 -3.59
CA ALA A 67 8.20 -11.23 -3.01
C ALA A 67 8.16 -9.82 -2.38
N ASN A 68 7.60 -8.84 -3.08
CA ASN A 68 7.50 -7.47 -2.60
C ASN A 68 6.55 -7.36 -1.41
N ILE A 69 5.37 -8.00 -1.48
CA ILE A 69 4.41 -8.04 -0.37
C ILE A 69 5.06 -8.65 0.87
N LYS A 70 5.75 -9.79 0.74
CA LYS A 70 6.44 -10.44 1.86
C LYS A 70 7.53 -9.56 2.45
N ALA A 71 8.33 -8.91 1.61
CA ALA A 71 9.40 -8.01 2.06
C ALA A 71 8.84 -6.79 2.80
N THR A 72 7.76 -6.19 2.29
CA THR A 72 7.11 -5.03 2.89
C THR A 72 6.43 -5.37 4.23
N LEU A 73 5.72 -6.49 4.31
CA LEU A 73 5.16 -6.97 5.57
C LEU A 73 6.26 -7.25 6.61
N LYS A 74 7.39 -7.84 6.19
CA LYS A 74 8.54 -8.05 7.07
C LYS A 74 9.10 -6.72 7.61
N ARG A 75 9.24 -5.70 6.76
CA ARG A 75 9.65 -4.34 7.21
C ARG A 75 8.66 -3.73 8.19
N MET A 76 7.35 -3.91 7.95
CA MET A 76 6.30 -3.40 8.82
C MET A 76 6.42 -3.95 10.25
N VAL A 77 6.63 -5.27 10.37
CA VAL A 77 6.73 -5.99 11.65
C VAL A 77 8.06 -5.75 12.36
N ASN A 78 9.17 -5.66 11.62
CA ASN A 78 10.51 -5.64 12.20
C ASN A 78 11.07 -4.25 12.49
N GLY A 79 10.48 -3.18 11.93
CA GLY A 79 10.87 -1.83 12.30
C GLY A 79 10.35 -1.46 13.69
#